data_AF-A0A950BE58-F1
#
_entry.id   AF-A0A950BE58-F1
#
_cell.length_a   1.000
_cell.length_b   1.000
_cell.length_c   1.000
_cell.angle_alpha   90.00
_cell.angle_beta   90.00
_cell.angle_gamma   90.00
#
_symmetry.space_group_name_H-M   'P 1'
#
loop_
_entity.id
_entity.type
_entity.pdbx_description
1 polymer ?
#
loop_
_entity_poly.entity_id
_entity_poly.type
_entity_poly.pdbx_seq_one_letter_code
_entity_poly.pdbx_strand_id
1 'polypeptide(L)' 'MTRYAALRRAVDGEARRYGRDPAGITLVGISKGQPEAPIAAAIGAGLADIG' A
#
# COMPACT_ATOMS: atom_id res chain seq x y z
N MET A 1 -8.21 9.80 -5.53
CA MET A 1 -7.05 8.89 -5.34
C MET A 1 -7.10 8.38 -3.90
N THR A 2 -7.05 7.08 -3.65
CA THR A 2 -7.16 6.53 -2.28
C THR A 2 -5.86 6.72 -1.50
N ARG A 3 -5.92 6.63 -0.17
CA ARG A 3 -4.73 6.71 0.70
C ARG A 3 -3.68 5.65 0.35
N TYR A 4 -4.12 4.42 0.07
CA TYR A 4 -3.22 3.34 -0.34
C TYR A 4 -2.55 3.63 -1.69
N ALA A 5 -3.30 4.09 -2.70
CA ALA A 5 -2.73 4.43 -4.01
C ALA A 5 -1.66 5.54 -3.92
N ALA A 6 -1.88 6.54 -3.04
CA ALA A 6 -0.89 7.57 -2.77
C ALA A 6 0.36 7.01 -2.08
N LEU A 7 0.19 6.15 -1.07
CA LEU A 7 1.30 5.49 -0.38
C LEU A 7 2.12 4.63 -1.33
N ARG A 8 1.47 3.79 -2.15
CA ARG A 8 2.16 2.94 -3.15
C ARG A 8 2.99 3.79 -4.10
N ARG A 9 2.44 4.88 -4.65
CA ARG A 9 3.19 5.79 -5.53
C ARG A 9 4.42 6.41 -4.84
N ALA A 10 4.30 6.80 -3.58
CA ALA A 10 5.41 7.37 -2.82
C ALA A 10 6.54 6.35 -2.61
N VAL A 11 6.19 5.12 -2.22
CA VAL A 11 7.15 4.02 -2.04
C VAL A 11 7.83 3.66 -3.36
N ASP A 12 7.07 3.56 -4.45
CA ASP A 12 7.61 3.26 -5.78
C ASP A 12 8.59 4.35 -6.24
N GLY A 13 8.29 5.62 -5.95
CA GLY A 13 9.18 6.75 -6.25
C GLY A 13 10.52 6.64 -5.51
N GLU A 14 10.48 6.34 -4.21
CA GLU A 14 11.68 6.22 -3.39
C GLU A 14 12.50 4.97 -3.75
N ALA A 15 11.84 3.86 -4.05
CA ALA A 15 12.50 2.64 -4.53
C ALA A 15 13.30 2.92 -5.81
N ARG A 16 12.67 3.57 -6.79
CA ARG A 16 13.34 3.95 -8.05
C ARG A 16 14.51 4.90 -7.80
N ARG A 17 14.37 5.86 -6.88
CA ARG A 17 15.44 6.81 -6.52
C ARG A 17 16.71 6.11 -6.02
N TYR A 18 16.58 4.98 -5.34
CA TYR A 18 17.69 4.17 -4.84
C TYR A 18 18.06 2.98 -5.75
N GLY A 19 17.58 2.95 -7.00
CA GLY A 19 17.87 1.89 -7.96
C GLY A 19 17.25 0.53 -7.61
N ARG A 20 16.19 0.52 -6.79
CA ARG A 20 15.44 -0.68 -6.43
C ARG A 20 14.22 -0.84 -7.32
N ASP A 21 13.88 -2.09 -7.61
CA ASP A 21 12.62 -2.44 -8.28
C ASP A 21 11.44 -2.33 -7.28
N PRO A 22 10.45 -1.46 -7.52
CA PRO A 22 9.25 -1.39 -6.69
C PRO A 22 8.47 -2.70 -6.60
N ALA A 23 8.54 -3.57 -7.62
CA ALA A 23 7.84 -4.86 -7.62
C ALA A 23 8.39 -5.81 -6.54
N GLY A 24 9.62 -5.60 -6.07
CA GLY A 24 10.21 -6.33 -4.95
C GLY A 24 9.74 -5.86 -3.57
N ILE A 25 8.88 -4.83 -3.47
CA ILE A 25 8.43 -4.25 -2.19
C ILE A 25 6.99 -4.64 -1.89
N THR A 26 6.82 -5.46 -0.86
CA THR A 26 5.51 -5.81 -0.31
C THR A 26 5.05 -4.74 0.69
N LEU A 27 3.84 -4.23 0.53
CA LEU A 27 3.20 -3.36 1.51
C LEU A 27 2.12 -4.16 2.23
N VAL A 28 2.27 -4.31 3.55
CA VAL A 28 1.32 -5.01 4.40
C VAL A 28 0.50 -3.99 5.19
N GLY A 29 -0.81 -4.04 5.06
CA GLY A 29 -1.71 -3.19 5.84
C GLY A 29 -1.92 -3.76 7.25
N ILE A 30 -1.60 -2.97 8.26
CA ILE A 30 -1.95 -3.30 9.65
C ILE A 30 -3.43 -2.95 9.87
N SER A 31 -4.26 -3.97 10.04
CA SER A 31 -5.72 -3.83 10.11
C SER A 31 -6.29 -3.89 11.53
N LYS A 32 -5.49 -4.32 12.51
CA LYS A 32 -5.94 -4.48 13.90
C LYS A 32 -6.54 -3.18 14.45
N GLY A 33 -7.80 -3.26 14.89
CA GLY A 33 -8.54 -2.13 15.46
C GLY A 33 -9.03 -1.09 14.44
N GLN A 34 -8.88 -1.36 13.14
CA GLN A 34 -9.42 -0.49 12.10
C GLN A 34 -10.88 -0.87 11.76
N PRO A 35 -11.75 0.10 11.47
CA PRO A 35 -13.09 -0.19 10.95
C PRO A 35 -13.04 -0.85 9.57
N GLU A 36 -14.11 -1.56 9.19
CA GLU A 36 -14.19 -2.30 7.91
C GLU A 36 -14.10 -1.40 6.67
N ALA A 37 -14.73 -0.22 6.70
CA ALA A 37 -14.79 0.67 5.54
C ALA A 37 -13.40 1.12 5.00
N PRO A 38 -12.45 1.59 5.83
CA PRO A 38 -11.10 1.91 5.35
C PRO A 38 -10.30 0.68 4.89
N ILE A 39 -10.55 -0.50 5.48
CA ILE A 39 -9.94 -1.76 5.04
C ILE A 39 -10.42 -2.11 3.62
N ALA A 40 -11.74 -2.13 3.41
CA ALA A 40 -12.34 -2.40 2.11
C ALA A 40 -11.88 -1.41 1.02
N ALA A 41 -11.77 -0.12 1.37
CA ALA A 41 -11.27 0.91 0.46
C ALA A 41 -9.79 0.69 0.08
N ALA A 42 -8.96 0.16 0.99
CA ALA A 42 -7.57 -0.17 0.70
C ALA A 42 -7.47 -1.41 -0.20
N ILE A 43 -8.26 -2.45 0.07
CA ILE A 43 -8.33 -3.67 -0.76
C ILE A 43 -8.79 -3.30 -2.18
N GLY A 44 -9.87 -2.52 -2.31
CA GLY A 44 -10.38 -2.05 -3.61
C GLY A 44 -9.40 -1.17 -4.37
N ALA A 45 -8.39 -0.61 -3.69
CA ALA A 45 -7.30 0.14 -4.30
C ALA A 45 -6.06 -0.70 -4.65
N GLY A 46 -6.10 -2.02 -4.41
CA GLY A 46 -5.02 -2.96 -4.74
C GLY A 46 -4.08 -3.31 -3.59
N LEU A 47 -4.48 -3.10 -2.33
CA LEU A 47 -3.76 -3.69 -1.19
C LEU A 47 -4.08 -5.18 -1.12
N ALA A 48 -3.06 -6.02 -1.25
CA ALA A 48 -3.20 -7.48 -1.28
C ALA A 48 -2.91 -8.13 0.07
N ASP A 49 -1.96 -7.60 0.83
CA ASP A 49 -1.49 -8.18 2.09
C ASP A 49 -1.97 -7.38 3.30
N ILE A 50 -2.63 -8.07 4.24
CA ILE A 50 -3.19 -7.48 5.45
C ILE A 50 -2.92 -8.41 6.63
N GLY A 51 -2.57 -7.83 7.79
CA GLY A 51 -2.33 -8.54 9.06
C GLY A 51 -2.60 -7.68 10.29
#